data_AF-A0A1Y2MWR1-F1
#
_entry.id   AF-A0A1Y2MWR1-F1
#
_cell.length_a   1.000
_cell.length_b   1.000
_cell.length_c   1.000
_cell.angle_alpha   90.00
_cell.angle_beta   90.00
_cell.angle_gamma   90.00
#
_symmetry.space_group_name_H-M   'P 1'
#
loop_
_entity.id
_entity.type
_entity.pdbx_description
1 polymer ?
#
loop_
_entity_poly.entity_id
_entity_poly.type
_entity_poly.pdbx_seq_one_letter_code
_entity_poly.pdbx_strand_id
1 'polypeptide(L)' 'MWSVRTIIDAWDAFELWLTQLPFLFQVVFVTVVVLPLCAGVAIGLDRITARFDRAPGPGTPDRRD' A
#
# COMPACT_ATOMS: atom_id res chain seq x y z
N MET A 1 23.07 -2.71 3.96
CA MET A 1 22.62 -3.10 2.61
C MET A 1 21.38 -3.97 2.79
N TRP A 2 20.17 -3.48 2.48
CA TRP A 2 18.96 -4.33 2.53
C TRP A 2 19.09 -5.40 1.44
N SER A 3 19.50 -6.62 1.82
CA SER A 3 19.56 -7.75 0.90
C SER A 3 18.19 -8.41 0.84
N VAL A 4 17.81 -8.96 -0.32
CA VAL A 4 16.55 -9.72 -0.48
C VAL A 4 16.39 -10.78 0.61
N ARG A 5 17.48 -11.45 1.00
CA ARG A 5 17.50 -12.43 2.10
C ARG A 5 17.03 -11.84 3.43
N THR A 6 17.48 -10.64 3.79
CA THR A 6 17.06 -9.96 5.02
C THR A 6 15.56 -9.66 5.03
N ILE A 7 14.97 -9.40 3.85
CA ILE A 7 13.52 -9.22 3.72
C ILE A 7 12.79 -10.54 3.94
N ILE A 8 13.29 -11.61 3.33
CA ILE A 8 12.72 -12.95 3.46
C ILE A 8 12.76 -13.41 4.93
N ASP A 9 13.91 -13.27 5.60
CA ASP A 9 14.06 -13.66 7.00
C ASP A 9 13.14 -12.86 7.94
N ALA A 10 12.96 -11.57 7.65
CA ALA A 10 12.05 -10.72 8.41
C ALA A 10 10.57 -11.12 8.20
N TRP A 11 10.22 -11.51 6.98
CA TRP A 11 8.87 -11.97 6.66
C TRP A 11 8.58 -13.35 7.26
N ASP A 12 9.54 -14.28 7.23
CA ASP A 12 9.44 -15.60 7.87
C ASP A 12 9.19 -15.47 9.38
N ALA A 13 9.97 -14.61 10.06
CA ALA A 13 9.77 -14.33 11.47
C ALA A 13 8.39 -13.71 11.76
N PHE A 14 7.89 -12.87 10.85
CA PHE A 14 6.54 -12.29 10.96
C PHE A 14 5.44 -13.33 10.77
N GLU A 15 5.58 -14.24 9.81
CA GLU A 15 4.65 -15.36 9.60
C GLU A 15 4.58 -16.27 10.83
N LEU A 16 5.73 -16.63 11.41
CA LEU A 16 5.78 -17.43 12.64
C LEU A 16 5.11 -16.70 13.81
N TRP A 17 5.38 -15.40 13.97
CA TRP A 17 4.75 -14.60 15.02
C TRP A 17 3.23 -14.49 14.85
N LEU A 18 2.74 -14.37 13.63
CA LEU A 18 1.32 -14.21 13.34
C LEU A 18 0.56 -15.54 13.49
N THR A 19 1.14 -16.64 13.02
CA THR A 19 0.50 -17.97 13.03
C THR A 19 0.37 -18.58 14.42
N GLN A 20 1.27 -18.23 15.35
CA GLN A 20 1.16 -18.65 16.77
C GLN A 20 0.06 -17.90 17.55
N LEU A 21 -0.51 -16.82 17.00
CA LEU A 21 -1.60 -16.12 17.67
C LEU A 21 -2.90 -16.96 17.62
N PRO A 22 -3.76 -16.87 18.66
CA PRO A 22 -5.10 -17.45 18.59
C PRO A 22 -5.89 -16.89 17.40
N PHE A 23 -6.74 -17.73 16.79
CA PHE A 23 -7.48 -17.41 15.56
C PHE A 23 -8.24 -16.07 15.63
N LEU A 24 -8.91 -15.76 16.74
CA LEU A 24 -9.61 -14.48 16.91
C LEU A 24 -8.68 -13.26 16.79
N PHE A 25 -7.46 -13.34 17.33
CA PHE A 25 -6.49 -12.25 17.21
C PHE A 25 -5.97 -12.11 15.78
N GLN A 26 -5.79 -13.21 15.05
CA GLN A 26 -5.42 -13.14 13.63
C GLN A 26 -6.49 -12.41 12.80
N VAL A 27 -7.78 -12.75 13.02
CA VAL A 27 -8.90 -12.09 12.33
C VAL A 27 -8.95 -10.61 12.68
N VAL A 28 -8.88 -10.26 13.96
CA VAL A 28 -8.86 -8.86 14.41
C VAL A 28 -7.67 -8.11 13.81
N PHE A 29 -6.48 -8.71 13.79
CA PHE A 29 -5.29 -8.10 13.21
C PHE A 29 -5.47 -7.82 11.71
N VAL A 30 -5.98 -8.79 10.94
CA VAL A 30 -6.25 -8.58 9.51
C VAL A 30 -7.28 -7.47 9.31
N THR A 31 -8.39 -7.49 10.04
CA THR A 31 -9.47 -6.53 9.87
C THR A 31 -9.10 -5.12 10.30
N VAL A 32 -8.37 -4.96 11.40
CA VAL A 32 -8.08 -3.65 12.02
C VAL A 32 -6.74 -3.07 11.56
N VAL A 33 -5.78 -3.91 11.15
CA VAL A 33 -4.43 -3.46 10.78
C VAL A 33 -4.20 -3.64 9.29
N VAL A 34 -4.34 -4.85 8.76
CA VAL A 34 -3.94 -5.15 7.37
C VAL A 34 -4.88 -4.49 6.36
N LEU A 35 -6.20 -4.59 6.55
CA LEU A 35 -7.16 -3.97 5.63
C LEU A 35 -7.02 -2.43 5.59
N PRO A 36 -6.95 -1.72 6.74
CA PRO A 36 -6.78 -0.27 6.69
C PRO A 36 -5.42 0.16 6.17
N LEU A 37 -4.35 -0.61 6.44
CA LEU A 37 -3.04 -0.36 5.85
C LEU A 37 -3.08 -0.46 4.32
N CYS A 38 -3.71 -1.51 3.79
CA CYS A 38 -3.89 -1.69 2.35
C CYS A 38 -4.68 -0.54 1.73
N ALA A 39 -5.81 -0.18 2.34
CA ALA A 39 -6.61 0.97 1.89
C ALA A 39 -5.80 2.28 1.94
N GLY A 40 -5.02 2.50 3.00
CA GLY A 40 -4.14 3.66 3.14
C GLY A 40 -3.06 3.72 2.05
N VAL A 41 -2.43 2.59 1.74
CA VAL A 41 -1.43 2.50 0.65
C VAL A 41 -2.10 2.78 -0.70
N ALA A 42 -3.26 2.19 -0.99
CA ALA A 42 -3.98 2.43 -2.24
C ALA A 42 -4.35 3.92 -2.40
N ILE A 43 -4.99 4.52 -1.38
CA ILE A 43 -5.33 5.94 -1.37
C ILE A 43 -4.09 6.81 -1.53
N GLY A 44 -2.98 6.43 -0.88
CA GLY A 44 -1.71 7.13 -0.99
C GLY A 44 -1.16 7.13 -2.42
N LEU A 45 -1.16 5.95 -3.06
CA LEU A 45 -0.74 5.80 -4.45
C LEU A 45 -1.65 6.58 -5.41
N ASP A 46 -2.97 6.52 -5.23
CA ASP A 46 -3.94 7.27 -6.05
C ASP A 46 -3.71 8.78 -5.96
N ARG A 47 -3.35 9.29 -4.77
CA ARG A 47 -3.02 10.71 -4.61
C ARG A 47 -1.70 11.08 -5.27
N ILE A 48 -0.72 10.20 -5.24
CA ILE A 48 0.58 10.39 -5.88
C ILE A 48 0.40 10.43 -7.40
N THR A 49 -0.31 9.46 -7.98
CA THR A 49 -0.59 9.41 -9.42
C THR A 49 -1.41 10.62 -9.87
N ALA A 50 -2.46 11.00 -9.13
CA ALA A 50 -3.22 12.22 -9.43
C ALA A 50 -2.40 13.52 -9.33
N ARG A 51 -1.28 13.52 -8.59
CA ARG A 51 -0.34 14.66 -8.57
C ARG A 51 0.52 14.68 -9.83
N PHE A 52 0.90 13.52 -10.34
CA PHE A 52 1.65 13.40 -11.59
C PHE A 52 0.79 13.70 -12.84
N ASP A 53 -0.48 13.27 -12.85
CA ASP A 53 -1.41 13.54 -13.95
C ASP A 53 -1.78 15.03 -14.11
N ARG A 54 -1.57 15.85 -13.07
CA ARG A 54 -1.74 17.31 -13.15
C ARG A 54 -0.59 18.02 -13.89
N ALA A 55 0.36 17.31 -14.48
CA ALA A 55 1.28 17.90 -15.44
C ALA A 55 0.46 18.47 -16.62
N PRO A 56 0.50 19.78 -16.89
CA PRO A 56 -0.29 20.38 -17.97
C PRO A 56 0.07 19.72 -19.31
N GLY A 57 -0.87 18.95 -19.87
CA GLY A 57 -0.77 18.51 -21.25
C GLY A 57 -0.83 19.73 -22.17
N PRO A 58 0.17 19.97 -23.04
CA PRO A 58 0.12 21.08 -23.99
C PRO A 58 -0.94 20.78 -25.05
N GLY A 59 -2.10 21.43 -24.95
CA GLY A 59 -3.09 21.43 -26.02
C GLY A 59 -4.54 21.40 -25.55
N THR A 60 -5.02 22.51 -24.99
CA THR A 60 -6.45 22.84 -25.10
C THR A 60 -6.57 23.82 -26.28
N PRO A 61 -7.10 23.42 -27.45
CA PRO A 61 -7.47 24.37 -28.47
C PRO A 61 -8.69 25.14 -27.94
N ASP A 62 -8.48 26.42 -27.65
CA ASP A 62 -9.52 27.41 -27.39
C ASP A 62 -10.43 27.48 -28.62
N ARG A 63 -11.56 26.78 -28.57
CA ARG A 63 -12.63 26.93 -29.57
C ARG A 63 -13.36 28.22 -29.23
N ARG A 64 -12.89 29.31 -29.85
CA ARG A 64 -13.60 30.58 -29.88
C ARG A 64 -14.73 30.50 -30.89
N ASP A 65 -15.94 30.66 -30.38
CA ASP A 65 -17.15 31.01 -31.13
C ASP A 65 -17.38 32.53 -31.03
#